data_AF-A0A969VRT8-F1
#
_entry.id   AF-A0A969VRT8-F1
#
_cell.length_a   1.000
_cell.length_b   1.000
_cell.length_c   1.000
_cell.angle_alpha   90.00
_cell.angle_beta   90.00
_cell.angle_gamma   90.00
#
_symmetry.space_group_name_H-M   'P 1'
#
loop_
_entity.id
_entity.type
_entity.pdbx_description
1 polymer ?
#
loop_
_entity_poly.entity_id
_entity_poly.type
_entity_poly.pdbx_seq_one_letter_code
_entity_poly.pdbx_strand_id
1 'polypeptide(L)'
;MRSQFPHAAGYAAGNLINLLIQLKIDLNGYDFSYLSIWQVYSIGTNLHGVNFANSDLSKSVFTSNSNGAMSVAFSPNGNFLAVGNMDGKIRVCRTQDYRDFLTCEGHTSWIGSVAFSPEDRTLASASFGPHC
;
A
#
# COMPACT_ATOMS: atom_id res chain seq x y z
N MET A 1 15.87 -12.65 33.68
CA MET A 1 16.59 -13.13 32.48
C MET A 1 15.69 -12.84 31.28
N ARG A 2 15.97 -11.81 30.48
CA ARG A 2 15.19 -11.46 29.28
C ARG A 2 15.78 -12.20 28.09
N SER A 3 15.11 -13.22 27.58
CA SER A 3 15.50 -13.92 26.36
C SER A 3 15.13 -13.07 25.15
N GLN A 4 16.14 -12.43 24.58
CA GLN A 4 16.07 -11.74 23.30
C GLN A 4 16.14 -12.80 22.20
N PHE A 5 15.05 -13.03 21.47
CA PHE A 5 15.05 -13.83 20.23
C PHE A 5 14.98 -12.86 19.04
N PRO A 6 16.10 -12.44 18.41
CA PRO A 6 16.08 -11.25 17.56
C PRO A 6 15.80 -11.49 16.06
N HIS A 7 15.43 -12.68 15.59
CA HIS A 7 15.40 -12.94 14.12
C HIS A 7 14.21 -13.75 13.56
N ALA A 8 13.30 -14.27 14.40
CA ALA A 8 12.20 -15.13 13.94
C ALA A 8 10.85 -14.40 13.73
N ALA A 9 10.68 -13.20 14.26
CA ALA A 9 9.37 -12.52 14.32
C ALA A 9 8.78 -12.21 12.93
N GLY A 10 9.63 -11.83 11.97
CA GLY A 10 9.25 -11.50 10.58
C GLY A 10 8.59 -12.65 9.80
N TYR A 11 9.20 -13.83 9.89
CA TYR A 11 8.77 -15.02 9.15
C TYR A 11 7.64 -15.76 9.86
N ALA A 12 7.59 -15.73 11.19
CA ALA A 12 6.54 -16.42 11.95
C ALA A 12 5.15 -15.81 11.67
N ALA A 13 5.03 -14.47 11.68
CA ALA A 13 3.78 -13.78 11.36
C ALA A 13 3.36 -14.02 9.91
N GLY A 14 4.31 -13.95 8.96
CA GLY A 14 4.01 -14.21 7.55
C GLY A 14 3.58 -15.65 7.27
N ASN A 15 4.23 -16.64 7.89
CA ASN A 15 3.85 -18.05 7.78
C ASN A 15 2.48 -18.33 8.38
N LEU A 16 2.15 -17.69 9.51
CA LEU A 16 0.82 -17.79 10.11
C LEU A 16 -0.24 -17.25 9.15
N ILE A 17 -0.03 -16.06 8.57
CA ILE A 17 -0.96 -15.46 7.61
C ILE A 17 -1.13 -16.37 6.37
N ASN A 18 -0.04 -16.90 5.81
CA ASN A 18 -0.10 -17.83 4.67
C ASN A 18 -0.92 -19.09 5.00
N LEU A 19 -0.77 -19.65 6.20
CA LEU A 19 -1.54 -20.81 6.64
C LEU A 19 -3.03 -20.48 6.75
N LEU A 20 -3.38 -19.33 7.37
CA LEU A 20 -4.77 -18.88 7.48
C LEU A 20 -5.40 -18.67 6.09
N ILE A 21 -4.64 -18.12 5.15
CA ILE A 21 -5.02 -18.00 3.74
C ILE A 21 -5.27 -19.37 3.09
N GLN A 22 -4.37 -20.34 3.26
CA GLN A 22 -4.55 -21.71 2.72
C GLN A 22 -5.77 -22.42 3.31
N LEU A 23 -6.06 -22.16 4.59
CA LEU A 23 -7.25 -22.66 5.28
C LEU A 23 -8.53 -21.92 4.90
N LYS A 24 -8.45 -20.90 4.04
CA LYS A 24 -9.58 -20.04 3.61
C LYS A 24 -10.29 -19.37 4.80
N ILE A 25 -9.54 -19.03 5.84
CA ILE A 25 -10.06 -18.30 6.99
C ILE A 25 -10.24 -16.84 6.59
N ASP A 26 -11.40 -16.27 6.88
CA ASP A 26 -11.63 -14.84 6.74
C ASP A 26 -10.81 -14.08 7.78
N LEU A 27 -9.94 -13.19 7.31
CA LEU A 27 -9.04 -12.41 8.16
C LEU A 27 -9.66 -11.07 8.59
N ASN A 28 -10.90 -10.77 8.19
CA ASN A 28 -11.56 -9.52 8.56
C ASN A 28 -11.55 -9.30 10.09
N GLY A 29 -11.04 -8.13 10.52
CA GLY A 29 -10.93 -7.78 11.95
C GLY A 29 -9.69 -8.34 12.66
N TYR A 30 -8.82 -9.07 11.98
CA TYR A 30 -7.54 -9.52 12.55
C TYR A 30 -6.55 -8.36 12.65
N ASP A 31 -5.79 -8.33 13.75
CA ASP A 31 -4.78 -7.32 14.01
C ASP A 31 -3.36 -7.91 13.93
N PHE A 32 -2.59 -7.43 12.96
CA PHE A 32 -1.17 -7.74 12.77
C PHE A 32 -0.28 -6.50 12.86
N SER A 33 -0.73 -5.45 13.56
CA SER A 33 0.03 -4.21 13.77
C SER A 33 1.35 -4.46 14.52
N TYR A 34 2.36 -3.63 14.24
CA TYR A 34 3.70 -3.67 14.85
C TYR A 34 4.49 -4.98 14.63
N LEU A 35 4.06 -5.82 13.69
CA LEU A 35 4.78 -7.05 13.33
C LEU A 35 5.65 -6.81 12.11
N SER A 36 6.85 -7.40 12.10
CA SER A 36 7.49 -7.70 10.83
C SER A 36 6.71 -8.84 10.18
N ILE A 37 6.27 -8.66 8.94
CA ILE A 37 5.44 -9.60 8.20
C ILE A 37 6.10 -9.81 6.84
N TRP A 38 6.86 -10.89 6.75
CA TRP A 38 7.67 -11.20 5.58
C TRP A 38 7.18 -12.48 4.91
N GLN A 39 7.39 -12.58 3.59
CA GLN A 39 7.06 -13.78 2.80
C GLN A 39 5.55 -14.14 2.79
N VAL A 40 4.67 -13.17 2.97
CA VAL A 40 3.24 -13.36 2.69
C VAL A 40 3.02 -13.38 1.18
N TYR A 41 2.27 -14.37 0.70
CA TYR A 41 1.81 -14.47 -0.69
C TYR A 41 0.28 -14.37 -0.71
N SER A 42 -0.23 -13.15 -0.80
CA SER A 42 -1.68 -12.86 -0.68
C SER A 42 -2.35 -12.58 -2.02
N ILE A 43 -1.75 -13.01 -3.13
CA ILE A 43 -2.25 -12.75 -4.48
C ILE A 43 -3.66 -13.33 -4.62
N GLY A 44 -4.65 -12.48 -4.88
CA GLY A 44 -6.05 -12.88 -5.04
C GLY A 44 -6.82 -13.13 -3.73
N THR A 45 -6.27 -12.77 -2.57
CA THR A 45 -6.96 -12.88 -1.28
C THR A 45 -7.54 -11.56 -0.81
N ASN A 46 -8.71 -11.62 -0.18
CA ASN A 46 -9.35 -10.46 0.40
C ASN A 46 -8.75 -10.19 1.79
N LEU A 47 -7.88 -9.18 1.89
CA LEU A 47 -7.31 -8.69 3.15
C LEU A 47 -8.08 -7.47 3.70
N HIS A 48 -9.31 -7.24 3.22
CA HIS A 48 -10.10 -6.10 3.65
C HIS A 48 -10.40 -6.16 5.15
N GLY A 49 -10.13 -5.05 5.86
CA GLY A 49 -10.35 -4.94 7.30
C GLY A 49 -9.31 -5.64 8.17
N VAL A 50 -8.18 -6.05 7.61
CA VAL A 50 -7.02 -6.54 8.37
C VAL A 50 -6.14 -5.35 8.76
N ASN A 51 -5.78 -5.25 10.04
CA ASN A 51 -4.92 -4.17 10.51
C ASN A 51 -3.43 -4.52 10.35
N PHE A 52 -2.71 -3.74 9.54
CA PHE A 52 -1.25 -3.85 9.35
C PHE A 52 -0.51 -2.58 9.80
N ALA A 53 -1.11 -1.76 10.68
CA ALA A 53 -0.52 -0.50 11.10
C ALA A 53 0.87 -0.69 11.72
N ASN A 54 1.84 0.14 11.32
CA ASN A 54 3.22 0.11 11.82
C ASN A 54 3.95 -1.24 11.59
N SER A 55 3.46 -2.08 10.68
CA SER A 55 4.06 -3.37 10.35
C SER A 55 5.09 -3.26 9.23
N ASP A 56 6.17 -4.02 9.32
CA ASP A 56 7.18 -4.10 8.27
C ASP A 56 6.81 -5.18 7.26
N LEU A 57 6.31 -4.75 6.11
CA LEU A 57 5.86 -5.59 5.00
C LEU A 57 6.89 -5.70 3.86
N SER A 58 8.10 -5.15 4.03
CA SER A 58 9.08 -4.91 2.95
C SER A 58 9.52 -6.16 2.19
N LYS A 59 9.30 -7.36 2.75
CA LYS A 59 9.67 -8.65 2.14
C LYS A 59 8.47 -9.54 1.81
N SER A 60 7.27 -8.97 1.71
CA SER A 60 6.04 -9.70 1.37
C SER A 60 5.51 -9.27 0.01
N VAL A 61 4.84 -10.19 -0.69
CA VAL A 61 4.32 -9.98 -2.04
C VAL A 61 2.80 -9.92 -2.00
N PHE A 62 2.26 -8.70 -2.10
CA PHE A 62 0.82 -8.44 -2.05
C PHE A 62 0.16 -8.31 -3.43
N THR A 63 0.95 -8.26 -4.50
CA THR A 63 0.44 -8.12 -5.86
C THR A 63 1.12 -9.13 -6.78
N SER A 64 0.33 -9.83 -7.61
CA SER A 64 0.87 -10.36 -8.86
C SER A 64 1.13 -9.17 -9.76
N ASN A 65 2.29 -9.13 -10.41
CA ASN A 65 2.70 -8.11 -11.35
C ASN A 65 1.69 -7.98 -12.50
N SER A 66 0.57 -7.30 -12.28
CA SER A 66 -0.50 -7.12 -13.25
C SER A 66 -0.36 -5.72 -13.82
N ASN A 67 0.44 -5.59 -14.90
CA ASN A 67 0.43 -4.58 -15.95
C ASN A 67 -0.38 -3.27 -15.75
N GLY A 68 -0.20 -2.62 -14.60
CA GLY A 68 -1.20 -1.69 -14.12
C GLY A 68 -0.89 -1.20 -12.72
N ALA A 69 0.38 -0.88 -12.47
CA ALA A 69 0.79 -0.31 -11.20
C ALA A 69 0.10 1.05 -11.03
N MET A 70 -0.97 1.07 -10.24
CA MET A 70 -1.53 2.32 -9.71
C MET A 70 -0.51 2.88 -8.74
N SER A 71 -0.01 4.08 -9.01
CA SER A 71 0.90 4.76 -8.08
C SER A 71 0.10 5.35 -6.93
N VAL A 72 0.55 5.18 -5.69
CA VAL A 72 -0.12 5.73 -4.50
C VAL A 72 0.88 6.44 -3.59
N ALA A 73 0.48 7.57 -3.01
CA ALA A 73 1.28 8.28 -2.03
C ALA A 73 0.40 8.91 -0.95
N PHE A 74 0.82 8.81 0.30
CA PHE A 74 0.23 9.57 1.40
C PHE A 74 0.94 10.93 1.53
N SER A 75 0.18 11.94 1.91
CA SER A 75 0.75 13.21 2.34
C SER A 75 1.52 13.01 3.66
N PRO A 76 2.68 13.65 3.86
CA PRO A 76 3.41 13.62 5.13
C PRO A 76 2.56 13.83 6.39
N ASN A 77 1.58 14.74 6.36
CA ASN A 77 0.65 14.95 7.48
C ASN A 77 -0.43 13.86 7.63
N GLY A 78 -0.50 12.90 6.71
CA GLY A 78 -1.45 11.79 6.70
C GLY A 78 -2.89 12.14 6.35
N ASN A 79 -3.20 13.39 5.99
CA ASN A 79 -4.57 13.85 5.72
C ASN A 79 -5.05 13.53 4.30
N PHE A 80 -4.12 13.32 3.36
CA PHE A 80 -4.44 13.09 1.95
C PHE A 80 -3.76 11.83 1.41
N LEU A 81 -4.46 11.16 0.51
CA LEU A 81 -3.97 10.06 -0.30
C LEU A 81 -4.09 10.46 -1.77
N ALA A 82 -2.99 10.39 -2.51
CA ALA A 82 -2.96 10.53 -3.95
C ALA A 82 -2.90 9.17 -4.62
N VAL A 83 -3.71 8.97 -5.66
CA VAL A 83 -3.79 7.75 -6.45
C VAL A 83 -3.67 8.12 -7.93
N GLY A 84 -2.62 7.65 -8.58
CA GLY A 84 -2.41 7.74 -10.02
C GLY A 84 -3.10 6.58 -10.74
N ASN A 85 -3.95 6.93 -11.71
CA ASN A 85 -4.73 5.96 -12.49
C ASN A 85 -4.07 5.67 -13.86
N MET A 86 -4.53 4.60 -14.52
CA MET A 86 -4.13 4.27 -15.89
C MET A 86 -4.60 5.29 -16.92
N ASP A 87 -5.69 6.00 -16.63
CA ASP A 87 -6.26 7.03 -17.50
C ASP A 87 -5.52 8.38 -17.43
N GLY A 88 -4.33 8.43 -16.82
CA GLY A 88 -3.52 9.65 -16.65
C GLY A 88 -4.08 10.67 -15.65
N LYS A 89 -5.16 10.32 -14.96
CA LYS A 89 -5.73 11.13 -13.88
C LYS A 89 -5.10 10.77 -12.55
N ILE A 90 -4.91 11.79 -11.71
CA ILE A 90 -4.51 11.60 -10.32
C ILE A 90 -5.64 12.05 -9.43
N ARG A 91 -6.13 11.15 -8.60
CA ARG A 91 -7.20 11.42 -7.64
C ARG A 91 -6.58 11.61 -6.27
N VAL A 92 -6.90 12.73 -5.63
CA VAL A 92 -6.52 13.04 -4.25
C VAL A 92 -7.77 12.95 -3.40
N CYS A 93 -7.72 12.15 -2.36
CA CYS A 93 -8.81 11.94 -1.42
C CYS A 93 -8.35 12.19 0.01
N ARG A 94 -9.30 12.62 0.86
CA ARG A 94 -9.05 12.76 2.30
C ARG A 94 -8.98 11.37 2.94
N THR A 95 -7.98 11.12 3.76
CA THR A 95 -7.78 9.80 4.38
C THR A 95 -8.82 9.49 5.46
N GLN A 96 -9.44 10.52 6.04
CA GLN A 96 -10.41 10.36 7.13
C GLN A 96 -11.72 9.71 6.66
N ASP A 97 -12.16 10.00 5.44
CA ASP A 97 -13.44 9.56 4.90
C ASP A 97 -13.33 8.98 3.47
N TYR A 98 -12.12 8.90 2.94
CA TYR A 98 -11.80 8.50 1.56
C TYR A 98 -12.59 9.26 0.49
N ARG A 99 -13.06 10.47 0.82
CA ARG A 99 -13.80 11.31 -0.12
C ARG A 99 -12.87 12.08 -1.02
N ASP A 100 -13.33 12.27 -2.25
CA ASP A 100 -12.60 12.99 -3.27
C ASP A 100 -12.44 14.44 -2.87
N PHE A 101 -11.19 14.87 -2.88
CA PHE A 101 -10.80 16.23 -2.60
C PHE A 101 -10.45 16.96 -3.89
N LEU A 102 -9.65 16.32 -4.75
CA LEU A 102 -9.20 16.91 -5.99
C LEU A 102 -8.92 15.82 -7.03
N THR A 103 -9.20 16.13 -8.30
CA THR A 103 -8.73 15.33 -9.43
C THR A 103 -7.81 16.20 -10.27
N CYS A 104 -6.55 15.78 -10.42
CA CYS A 104 -5.58 16.42 -11.28
C CYS A 104 -5.59 15.75 -12.65
N GLU A 105 -5.87 16.54 -13.68
CA GLU A 105 -5.87 16.13 -15.07
C GLU A 105 -4.75 16.87 -15.80
N GLY A 106 -3.90 16.15 -16.51
CA GLY A 106 -2.74 16.77 -17.19
C GLY A 106 -1.83 15.78 -17.88
N HIS A 107 -1.75 14.55 -17.36
CA HIS A 107 -1.05 13.46 -18.04
C HIS A 107 -1.98 12.79 -19.06
N THR A 108 -1.44 12.48 -20.24
CA THR A 108 -2.17 11.80 -21.33
C THR A 108 -1.98 10.27 -21.31
N SER A 109 -1.19 9.76 -20.37
CA SER A 109 -0.83 8.36 -20.23
C SER A 109 -0.79 7.95 -18.75
N TRP A 110 -0.69 6.65 -18.47
CA TRP A 110 -0.71 6.10 -17.12
C TRP A 110 0.33 6.73 -16.18
N ILE A 111 -0.07 6.93 -14.93
CA ILE A 111 0.81 7.54 -13.92
C ILE A 111 1.77 6.50 -13.36
N GLY A 112 3.06 6.68 -13.63
CA GLY A 112 4.11 5.80 -13.13
C GLY A 112 4.53 6.11 -11.69
N SER A 113 4.41 7.37 -11.26
CA SER A 113 4.79 7.78 -9.90
C SER A 113 4.03 9.03 -9.44
N VAL A 114 3.69 9.09 -8.15
CA VAL A 114 3.19 10.28 -7.45
C VAL A 114 3.95 10.47 -6.13
N ALA A 115 4.22 11.71 -5.74
CA ALA A 115 4.90 12.04 -4.49
C ALA A 115 4.47 13.41 -3.95
N PHE A 116 4.11 13.46 -2.67
CA PHE A 116 3.87 14.73 -1.97
C PHE A 116 5.19 15.39 -1.58
N SER A 117 5.23 16.72 -1.60
CA SER A 117 6.33 17.47 -1.01
C SER A 117 6.31 17.34 0.52
N PRO A 118 7.47 17.45 1.19
CA PRO A 118 7.56 17.30 2.65
C PRO A 118 6.68 18.30 3.41
N GLU A 119 6.43 19.48 2.83
CA GLU A 119 5.54 20.49 3.40
C GLU A 119 4.04 20.32 3.05
N ASP A 120 3.64 19.21 2.42
CA ASP A 120 2.26 18.89 2.01
C ASP A 120 1.60 19.86 1.01
N ARG A 121 2.39 20.73 0.36
CA ARG A 121 1.85 21.79 -0.52
C ARG A 121 1.82 21.40 -1.99
N THR A 122 2.70 20.50 -2.40
CA THR A 122 2.91 20.18 -3.81
C THR A 122 2.80 18.68 -4.02
N LEU A 123 2.14 18.26 -5.09
CA LEU A 123 2.11 16.87 -5.54
C LEU A 123 2.85 16.77 -6.87
N ALA A 124 3.99 16.08 -6.86
CA ALA A 124 4.73 15.75 -8.07
C ALA A 124 4.17 14.46 -8.67
N SER A 125 4.14 14.39 -10.00
CA SER A 125 3.69 13.19 -10.70
C SER A 125 4.43 12.98 -12.02
N ALA A 126 4.64 11.71 -12.35
CA ALA A 126 5.30 11.30 -13.57
C ALA A 126 4.42 10.30 -14.34
N SER A 127 4.33 10.48 -15.64
CA SER A 127 3.60 9.61 -16.56
C SER A 127 4.54 9.13 -17.67
N PHE A 128 4.27 7.96 -18.23
CA PHE A 128 5.01 7.47 -19.39
C PHE A 128 4.38 8.04 -20.68
N GLY A 129 4.76 9.25 -21.07
CA GLY A 129 4.43 9.84 -22.37
C GLY A 129 5.59 9.71 -23.37
N PRO A 130 5.33 9.63 -24.70
CA PRO A 130 6.37 9.56 -25.73
C PRO A 130 7.10 10.89 -26.01
N HIS A 131 6.83 11.97 -25.27
CA HIS A 131 7.42 13.28 -25.49
C HIS A 131 7.93 13.87 -24.18
N CYS A 132 9.26 13.91 -24.06
CA CYS A 132 9.97 14.84 -23.17
C CYS A 132 10.02 16.23 -23.80
#